data_AF-A0A972EHT2-F1
#
_entry.id   AF-A0A972EHT2-F1
#
_cell.length_a   1.000
_cell.length_b   1.000
_cell.length_c   1.000
_cell.angle_alpha   90.00
_cell.angle_beta   90.00
_cell.angle_gamma   90.00
#
_symmetry.space_group_name_H-M   'P 1'
#
loop_
_entity.id
_entity.type
_entity.pdbx_description
1 polymer ?
#
loop_
_entity_poly.entity_id
_entity_poly.type
_entity_poly.pdbx_seq_one_letter_code
_entity_poly.pdbx_strand_id
1 'polypeptide(L)'
;MIECIISIALISIIIISSSLLFSFALNSYKYYTDTWQIKHDVHITLKYIEKNLREFNQENIIFDSSKNMFQGKNYNNDNVLIDLSGEISQVKNTLIYFCRAEKQTRVSKNREHNVLCDNIGDIIINELIEGRLIEIEVIADKIEYSAKIRLNLNYGRN
;
A
#
# COMPACT_ATOMS: atom_id res chain seq x y z
N MET A 1 30.72 -42.66 35.32
CA MET A 1 30.86 -41.20 35.55
C MET A 1 31.31 -40.47 34.27
N ILE A 2 32.37 -40.91 33.58
CA ILE A 2 32.84 -40.31 32.32
C ILE A 2 31.76 -40.34 31.22
N GLU A 3 31.07 -41.47 31.04
CA GLU A 3 29.98 -41.61 30.06
C GLU A 3 28.82 -40.63 30.30
N CYS A 4 28.47 -40.37 31.57
CA CYS A 4 27.46 -39.39 31.94
C CYS A 4 27.91 -37.96 31.55
N ILE A 5 29.18 -37.62 31.78
CA ILE A 5 29.73 -36.31 31.42
C ILE A 5 29.71 -36.12 29.90
N ILE A 6 30.13 -37.14 29.13
CA ILE A 6 30.10 -37.11 27.66
C ILE A 6 28.67 -36.96 27.15
N SER A 7 27.72 -37.69 27.73
CA SER A 7 26.31 -37.62 27.33
C SER A 7 25.70 -36.24 27.60
N ILE A 8 25.99 -35.64 28.76
CA ILE A 8 25.53 -34.28 29.10
C ILE A 8 26.14 -33.25 28.15
N ALA A 9 27.43 -33.38 27.82
CA ALA A 9 28.10 -32.48 26.88
C ALA A 9 27.48 -32.57 25.48
N LEU A 10 27.20 -33.79 24.98
CA LEU A 10 26.52 -34.00 23.71
C LEU A 10 25.12 -33.39 23.68
N ILE A 11 24.32 -33.63 24.73
CA ILE A 11 22.97 -33.04 24.83
C ILE A 11 23.06 -31.52 24.84
N SER A 12 24.04 -30.95 25.56
CA SER A 12 24.23 -29.50 25.63
C SER A 12 24.58 -28.91 24.26
N ILE A 13 25.44 -29.56 23.47
CA ILE A 13 25.77 -29.16 22.10
C ILE A 13 24.54 -29.26 21.19
N ILE A 14 23.75 -30.32 21.33
CA ILE A 14 22.51 -30.51 20.56
C ILE A 14 21.50 -29.39 20.89
N ILE A 15 21.33 -29.04 22.16
CA ILE A 15 20.41 -27.98 22.58
C ILE A 15 20.87 -26.62 22.03
N ILE A 16 22.16 -26.29 22.14
CA ILE A 16 22.69 -25.01 21.65
C ILE A 16 22.54 -24.91 20.13
N SER A 17 22.95 -25.95 19.40
CA SER A 17 22.84 -25.97 17.94
C SER A 17 21.38 -25.91 17.46
N SER A 18 20.48 -26.65 18.11
CA SER A 18 19.04 -26.60 17.83
C SER A 18 18.46 -25.22 18.10
N SER A 19 18.82 -24.58 19.21
CA SER A 19 18.37 -23.22 19.53
C SER A 19 18.82 -22.21 18.47
N LEU A 20 20.05 -22.31 17.98
CA LEU A 20 20.56 -21.41 16.93
C LEU A 20 19.81 -21.60 15.62
N LEU A 21 19.57 -22.85 15.21
CA LEU A 21 18.78 -23.16 14.01
C LEU A 21 17.34 -22.66 14.13
N PHE A 22 16.73 -22.81 15.30
CA PHE A 22 15.38 -22.34 15.56
C PHE A 22 15.29 -20.82 15.50
N SER A 23 16.22 -20.10 16.13
CA SER A 23 16.29 -18.63 16.03
C SER A 23 16.48 -18.17 14.59
N PHE A 24 17.34 -18.83 13.81
CA PHE A 24 17.52 -18.53 12.40
C PHE A 24 16.23 -18.74 11.59
N ALA A 25 15.52 -19.85 11.82
CA ALA A 25 14.26 -20.15 11.15
C ALA A 25 13.17 -19.12 11.49
N LEU A 26 13.04 -18.75 12.77
CA LEU A 26 12.07 -17.73 13.21
C LEU A 26 12.37 -16.35 12.59
N ASN A 27 13.64 -15.94 12.59
CA ASN A 27 14.03 -14.66 11.99
C ASN A 27 13.77 -14.63 10.48
N SER A 28 14.08 -15.74 9.79
CA SER A 28 13.79 -15.88 8.36
C SER A 28 12.29 -15.81 8.10
N TYR A 29 11.49 -16.55 8.87
CA TYR A 29 10.04 -16.54 8.76
C TYR A 29 9.47 -15.13 8.96
N LYS A 30 9.90 -14.43 10.02
CA LYS A 30 9.49 -13.04 10.29
C LYS A 30 9.83 -12.12 9.12
N TYR A 31 11.03 -12.22 8.57
CA TYR A 31 11.43 -11.43 7.40
C TYR A 31 10.52 -11.68 6.20
N TYR A 32 10.18 -12.95 5.92
CA TYR A 32 9.28 -13.30 4.83
C TYR A 32 7.85 -12.79 5.09
N THR A 33 7.32 -12.92 6.30
CA THR A 33 5.98 -12.41 6.63
C THR A 33 5.90 -10.91 6.50
N ASP A 34 6.93 -10.18 6.98
CA ASP A 34 6.99 -8.72 6.89
C ASP A 34 7.05 -8.28 5.41
N THR A 35 7.87 -8.95 4.60
CA THR A 35 7.96 -8.69 3.16
C THR A 35 6.63 -8.97 2.44
N TRP A 36 5.95 -10.07 2.79
CA TRP A 36 4.66 -10.42 2.22
C TRP A 36 3.58 -9.41 2.57
N GLN A 37 3.55 -8.94 3.82
CA GLN A 37 2.62 -7.91 4.26
C GLN A 37 2.80 -6.63 3.44
N ILE A 38 4.04 -6.15 3.27
CA ILE A 38 4.32 -4.93 2.50
C ILE A 38 3.87 -5.08 1.04
N LYS A 39 4.14 -6.23 0.40
CA LYS A 39 3.66 -6.50 -0.98
C LYS A 39 2.13 -6.52 -1.05
N HIS A 40 1.48 -7.09 -0.05
CA HIS A 40 0.03 -7.14 0.05
C HIS A 40 -0.58 -5.76 0.21
N ASP A 41 -0.01 -4.92 1.07
CA ASP A 41 -0.42 -3.53 1.30
C ASP A 41 -0.38 -2.69 0.01
N VAL A 42 0.70 -2.84 -0.77
CA VAL A 42 0.85 -2.22 -2.09
C VAL A 42 -0.25 -2.68 -3.05
N HIS A 43 -0.54 -3.99 -3.09
CA HIS A 43 -1.60 -4.54 -3.94
C HIS A 43 -3.01 -4.11 -3.52
N ILE A 44 -3.31 -4.09 -2.22
CA ILE A 44 -4.59 -3.59 -1.71
C ILE A 44 -4.77 -2.13 -2.08
N THR A 45 -3.74 -1.31 -1.83
CA THR A 45 -3.77 0.12 -2.16
C THR A 45 -4.10 0.33 -3.64
N LEU A 46 -3.37 -0.35 -4.53
CA LEU A 46 -3.58 -0.26 -5.98
C LEU A 46 -4.99 -0.70 -6.39
N LYS A 47 -5.48 -1.81 -5.83
CA LYS A 47 -6.83 -2.33 -6.09
C LYS A 47 -7.92 -1.39 -5.58
N TYR A 48 -7.70 -0.75 -4.44
CA TYR A 48 -8.63 0.19 -3.86
C TYR A 48 -8.70 1.48 -4.71
N ILE A 49 -7.57 2.00 -5.17
CA ILE A 49 -7.53 3.13 -6.11
C ILE A 49 -8.26 2.78 -7.40
N GLU A 50 -7.96 1.63 -8.01
CA GLU A 50 -8.66 1.14 -9.21
C GLU A 50 -10.17 1.08 -9.01
N LYS A 51 -10.61 0.47 -7.89
CA LYS A 51 -12.03 0.33 -7.59
C LYS A 51 -12.72 1.69 -7.47
N ASN A 52 -12.16 2.62 -6.71
CA ASN A 52 -12.77 3.93 -6.52
C ASN A 52 -12.83 4.75 -7.82
N LEU A 53 -11.78 4.67 -8.66
CA LEU A 53 -11.79 5.34 -9.97
C LEU A 53 -12.83 4.75 -10.92
N ARG A 54 -13.12 3.45 -10.82
CA ARG A 54 -14.21 2.81 -11.58
C ARG A 54 -15.60 3.17 -11.06
N GLU A 55 -15.73 3.49 -9.77
CA GLU A 55 -16.99 3.96 -9.16
C GLU A 55 -17.32 5.42 -9.49
N PHE A 56 -16.36 6.17 -10.05
CA PHE A 56 -16.64 7.51 -10.58
C PHE A 56 -17.51 7.41 -11.82
N ASN A 57 -18.43 8.37 -11.95
CA ASN A 57 -19.09 8.62 -13.21
C ASN A 57 -18.06 9.11 -14.24
N GLN A 58 -17.78 8.27 -15.24
CA GLN A 58 -16.74 8.46 -16.27
C GLN A 58 -16.93 9.73 -17.12
N GLU A 59 -18.11 10.36 -17.09
CA GLU A 59 -18.37 11.59 -17.83
C GLU A 59 -17.89 12.86 -17.08
N ASN A 60 -17.60 12.75 -15.78
CA ASN A 60 -17.36 13.90 -14.89
C ASN A 60 -16.08 13.76 -14.06
N ILE A 61 -15.09 13.01 -14.53
CA ILE A 61 -13.80 12.89 -13.86
C ILE A 61 -12.93 14.08 -14.26
N ILE A 62 -12.32 14.74 -13.27
CA ILE A 62 -11.33 15.79 -13.44
C ILE A 62 -10.05 15.31 -12.78
N PHE A 63 -8.94 15.32 -13.52
CA PHE A 63 -7.62 15.01 -12.99
C PHE A 63 -6.78 16.29 -12.88
N ASP A 64 -6.33 16.61 -11.67
CA ASP A 64 -5.36 17.66 -11.39
C ASP A 64 -3.97 17.03 -11.26
N SER A 65 -3.20 17.08 -12.36
CA SER A 65 -1.85 16.52 -12.42
C SER A 65 -0.85 17.23 -11.51
N SER A 66 -1.08 18.51 -11.18
CA SER A 66 -0.18 19.27 -10.30
C SER A 66 -0.25 18.81 -8.85
N LYS A 67 -1.39 18.24 -8.46
CA LYS A 67 -1.66 17.77 -7.10
C LYS A 67 -1.86 16.26 -7.02
N ASN A 68 -1.79 15.52 -8.13
CA ASN A 68 -2.09 14.09 -8.17
C ASN A 68 -3.46 13.75 -7.57
N MET A 69 -4.50 14.50 -7.97
CA MET A 69 -5.85 14.33 -7.44
C MET A 69 -6.88 14.05 -8.53
N PHE A 70 -7.82 13.16 -8.23
CA PHE A 70 -9.01 12.93 -9.05
C PHE A 70 -10.26 13.43 -8.33
N GLN A 71 -11.03 14.25 -9.01
CA GLN A 71 -12.30 14.76 -8.53
C GLN A 71 -13.41 14.31 -9.47
N GLY A 72 -14.59 14.06 -8.93
CA GLY A 72 -15.74 13.74 -9.75
C GLY A 72 -16.97 13.49 -8.91
N LYS A 73 -17.92 12.78 -9.53
CA LYS A 73 -19.14 12.35 -8.86
C LYS A 73 -19.25 10.84 -8.86
N ASN A 74 -19.76 10.29 -7.77
CA ASN A 74 -20.14 8.87 -7.72
C ASN A 74 -21.51 8.65 -8.41
N TYR A 75 -21.97 7.39 -8.48
CA TYR A 75 -23.30 7.05 -9.01
C TYR A 75 -24.48 7.67 -8.24
N ASN A 76 -24.27 8.08 -6.99
CA ASN A 76 -25.27 8.76 -6.16
C ASN A 76 -25.24 10.30 -6.34
N ASN A 77 -24.44 10.81 -7.29
CA ASN A 77 -24.25 12.23 -7.58
C ASN A 77 -23.58 13.04 -6.44
N ASP A 78 -22.93 12.36 -5.49
CA ASP A 78 -22.10 12.99 -4.46
C ASP A 78 -20.73 13.37 -5.04
N ASN A 79 -20.22 14.53 -4.67
CA ASN A 79 -18.84 14.91 -4.98
C ASN A 79 -17.88 14.03 -4.17
N VAL A 80 -16.95 13.40 -4.88
CA VAL A 80 -15.94 12.49 -4.34
C VAL A 80 -14.55 12.89 -4.80
N LEU A 81 -13.56 12.65 -3.93
CA LEU A 81 -12.15 12.98 -4.16
C LEU A 81 -11.28 11.74 -3.94
N ILE A 82 -10.26 11.58 -4.77
CA ILE A 82 -9.11 10.70 -4.54
C ILE A 82 -7.88 11.59 -4.52
N ASP A 83 -7.14 11.57 -3.41
CA ASP A 83 -6.03 12.50 -3.16
C ASP A 83 -4.71 11.73 -3.00
N LEU A 84 -3.91 11.66 -4.05
CA LEU A 84 -2.65 10.94 -4.07
C LEU A 84 -1.44 11.89 -4.00
N SER A 85 -1.65 13.13 -3.52
CA SER A 85 -0.62 14.17 -3.38
C SER A 85 0.49 13.82 -2.38
N GLY A 86 0.17 13.01 -1.37
CA GLY A 86 1.03 12.76 -0.22
C GLY A 86 0.69 13.62 1.01
N GLU A 87 -0.27 14.55 0.88
CA GLU A 87 -0.75 15.39 1.97
C GLU A 87 -1.96 14.79 2.70
N ILE A 88 -2.20 15.24 3.93
CA ILE A 88 -3.39 14.84 4.66
C ILE A 88 -4.59 15.56 4.06
N SER A 89 -5.49 14.79 3.45
CA SER A 89 -6.70 15.35 2.88
C SER A 89 -7.72 15.70 3.97
N GLN A 90 -8.08 16.98 4.08
CA GLN A 90 -9.15 17.45 4.97
C GLN A 90 -10.52 17.56 4.27
N VAL A 91 -10.56 17.20 2.99
CA VAL A 91 -11.77 17.34 2.17
C VAL A 91 -12.78 16.26 2.56
N LYS A 92 -14.03 16.68 2.79
CA LYS A 92 -15.15 15.76 3.04
C LYS A 92 -15.41 14.92 1.78
N ASN A 93 -15.73 13.64 1.96
CA ASN A 93 -15.96 12.66 0.88
C ASN A 93 -14.71 12.27 0.08
N THR A 94 -13.53 12.33 0.72
CA THR A 94 -12.30 11.75 0.15
C THR A 94 -12.32 10.24 0.31
N LEU A 95 -12.46 9.51 -0.81
CA LEU A 95 -12.57 8.05 -0.79
C LEU A 95 -11.28 7.39 -0.35
N ILE A 96 -10.15 7.93 -0.79
CA ILE A 96 -8.81 7.51 -0.38
C ILE A 96 -7.86 8.70 -0.51
N TYR A 97 -6.95 8.81 0.45
CA TYR A 97 -5.81 9.70 0.34
C TYR A 97 -4.51 9.02 0.76
N PHE A 98 -3.39 9.51 0.22
CA PHE A 98 -2.05 9.08 0.58
C PHE A 98 -1.39 10.07 1.54
N CYS A 99 -0.96 9.60 2.71
CA CYS A 99 -0.19 10.39 3.67
C CYS A 99 1.27 9.96 3.63
N ARG A 100 2.13 10.76 2.99
CA ARG A 100 3.56 10.44 2.83
C ARG A 100 4.32 10.48 4.16
N ALA A 101 3.93 11.36 5.09
CA ALA A 101 4.57 11.47 6.40
C ALA A 101 4.41 10.19 7.24
N GLU A 102 3.24 9.56 7.15
CA GLU A 102 2.91 8.34 7.90
C GLU A 102 3.12 7.05 7.09
N LYS A 103 3.44 7.17 5.79
CA LYS A 103 3.62 6.04 4.87
C LYS A 103 2.38 5.15 4.75
N GLN A 104 1.23 5.83 4.69
CA GLN A 104 -0.08 5.20 4.79
C GLN A 104 -1.00 5.66 3.67
N THR A 105 -1.86 4.75 3.23
CA THR A 105 -3.09 5.14 2.54
C THR A 105 -4.26 5.04 3.51
N ARG A 106 -5.14 6.03 3.44
CA ARG A 106 -6.23 6.20 4.41
C ARG A 106 -7.53 6.46 3.68
N VAL A 107 -8.62 5.95 4.22
CA VAL A 107 -9.98 6.17 3.73
C VAL A 107 -10.63 7.21 4.62
N SER A 108 -11.24 8.24 4.02
CA SER A 108 -11.89 9.33 4.75
C SER A 108 -13.39 9.35 4.50
N LYS A 109 -14.13 8.52 5.25
CA LYS A 109 -15.60 8.53 5.23
C LYS A 109 -16.10 9.33 6.42
N ASN A 110 -16.96 10.33 6.17
CA ASN A 110 -17.58 11.15 7.21
C ASN A 110 -16.61 11.82 8.22
N ARG A 111 -15.40 12.19 7.78
CA ARG A 111 -14.31 12.76 8.63
C ARG A 111 -13.61 11.75 9.55
N GLU A 112 -13.87 10.46 9.38
CA GLU A 112 -13.08 9.41 10.02
C GLU A 112 -11.95 9.00 9.08
N HIS A 113 -10.71 9.17 9.54
CA HIS A 113 -9.50 8.89 8.78
C HIS A 113 -8.98 7.49 9.15
N ASN A 114 -9.53 6.45 8.52
CA ASN A 114 -9.14 5.07 8.81
C ASN A 114 -7.93 4.67 7.96
N VAL A 115 -6.96 3.99 8.57
CA VAL A 115 -5.81 3.43 7.85
C VAL A 115 -6.31 2.25 7.00
N LEU A 116 -6.01 2.30 5.70
CA LEU A 116 -6.29 1.20 4.78
C LEU A 116 -5.09 0.26 4.73
N CYS A 117 -3.92 0.81 4.42
CA CYS A 117 -2.67 0.10 4.32
C CYS A 117 -1.54 0.95 4.90
N ASP A 118 -0.61 0.27 5.55
CA ASP A 118 0.68 0.80 5.97
C ASP A 118 1.75 0.50 4.90
N ASN A 119 2.98 0.93 5.13
CA ASN A 119 4.15 0.58 4.31
C ASN A 119 4.12 1.09 2.86
N ILE A 120 3.40 2.19 2.60
CA ILE A 120 3.37 2.84 1.29
C ILE A 120 4.39 3.97 1.25
N GLY A 121 5.42 3.80 0.42
CA GLY A 121 6.53 4.72 0.27
C GLY A 121 6.15 5.97 -0.51
N ASP A 122 5.53 5.77 -1.68
CA ASP A 122 5.05 6.83 -2.56
C ASP A 122 3.99 6.30 -3.54
N ILE A 123 3.26 7.23 -4.17
CA ILE A 123 2.32 6.92 -5.26
C ILE A 123 2.57 7.88 -6.42
N ILE A 124 2.82 7.32 -7.60
CA ILE A 124 3.14 8.07 -8.81
C ILE A 124 2.03 7.87 -9.83
N ILE A 125 1.60 8.96 -10.47
CA ILE A 125 0.63 8.93 -11.56
C ILE A 125 1.33 9.42 -12.82
N ASN A 126 1.36 8.58 -13.84
CA ASN A 126 1.90 8.90 -15.15
C ASN A 126 0.77 8.92 -16.17
N GLU A 127 0.61 10.06 -16.84
CA GLU A 127 -0.36 10.20 -17.92
C GLU A 127 0.28 9.70 -19.23
N LEU A 128 -0.14 8.52 -19.69
CA LEU A 128 0.38 7.89 -20.91
C LEU A 128 -0.29 8.44 -22.17
N ILE A 129 -1.60 8.71 -22.09
CA ILE A 129 -2.38 9.39 -23.12
C ILE A 129 -3.23 10.42 -22.39
N GLU A 130 -3.04 11.68 -22.73
CA GLU A 130 -3.74 12.80 -22.10
C GLU A 130 -5.26 12.63 -22.14
N GLY A 131 -5.90 12.81 -20.98
CA GLY A 131 -7.36 12.72 -20.82
C GLY A 131 -7.97 11.32 -20.97
N ARG A 132 -7.15 10.28 -21.14
CA ARG A 132 -7.64 8.94 -21.48
C ARG A 132 -6.94 7.77 -20.77
N LEU A 133 -5.61 7.76 -20.73
CA LEU A 133 -4.86 6.60 -20.24
C LEU A 133 -3.85 7.04 -19.19
N ILE A 134 -4.04 6.58 -17.96
CA ILE A 134 -3.13 6.80 -16.85
C ILE A 134 -2.50 5.49 -16.37
N GLU A 135 -1.26 5.57 -15.93
CA GLU A 135 -0.57 4.53 -15.18
C GLU A 135 -0.40 5.02 -13.73
N ILE A 136 -0.89 4.25 -12.77
CA ILE A 136 -0.69 4.53 -11.35
C ILE A 136 0.28 3.49 -10.81
N GLU A 137 1.35 3.95 -10.19
CA GLU A 137 2.37 3.15 -9.53
C GLU A 137 2.33 3.38 -8.03
N VAL A 138 2.27 2.30 -7.25
CA VAL A 138 2.36 2.33 -5.80
C VAL A 138 3.68 1.69 -5.40
N ILE A 139 4.50 2.42 -4.64
CA ILE A 139 5.86 2.04 -4.24
C ILE A 139 5.84 1.66 -2.75
N ALA A 140 6.49 0.55 -2.40
CA ALA A 140 6.67 0.12 -1.01
C ALA A 140 7.68 1.01 -0.27
N ASP A 141 7.49 1.19 1.04
CA ASP A 141 8.38 2.03 1.85
C ASP A 141 9.72 1.35 2.20
N LYS A 142 9.69 0.07 2.57
CA LYS A 142 10.82 -0.63 3.21
C LYS A 142 11.53 -1.66 2.32
N ILE A 143 10.98 -1.94 1.14
CA ILE A 143 11.52 -2.94 0.19
C ILE A 143 11.50 -2.36 -1.22
N GLU A 144 12.39 -2.85 -2.08
CA GLU A 144 12.39 -2.53 -3.51
C GLU A 144 11.25 -3.28 -4.21
N TYR A 145 10.03 -2.79 -4.03
CA TYR A 145 8.83 -3.35 -4.65
C TYR A 145 7.88 -2.23 -5.05
N SER A 146 7.38 -2.29 -6.27
CA SER A 146 6.27 -1.46 -6.72
C SER A 146 5.28 -2.29 -7.54
N ALA A 147 4.04 -1.82 -7.59
CA ALA A 147 3.01 -2.39 -8.45
C ALA A 147 2.35 -1.27 -9.25
N LYS A 148 2.07 -1.57 -10.53
CA LYS A 148 1.50 -0.61 -11.48
C LYS A 148 0.16 -1.11 -11.99
N ILE A 149 -0.75 -0.17 -12.24
CA ILE A 149 -1.96 -0.43 -13.00
C ILE A 149 -2.15 0.61 -14.08
N ARG A 150 -2.70 0.20 -15.22
CA ARG A 150 -3.10 1.08 -16.31
C ARG A 150 -4.61 1.15 -16.37
N LEU A 151 -5.15 2.36 -16.37
CA LEU A 151 -6.58 2.60 -16.38
C LEU A 151 -6.94 3.50 -17.56
N ASN A 152 -7.91 3.03 -18.34
CA ASN A 152 -8.54 3.81 -19.39
C ASN A 152 -9.73 4.55 -18.75
N LEU A 153 -9.58 5.85 -18.56
CA LEU A 153 -10.55 6.73 -17.92
C LEU A 153 -10.72 7.94 -18.81
N ASN A 154 -11.94 8.32 -19.14
CA ASN A 154 -12.18 9.61 -19.80
C ASN A 154 -12.21 10.68 -18.70
N TYR A 155 -11.30 11.65 -18.73
CA TYR A 155 -11.29 12.74 -17.75
C TYR A 155 -10.90 14.08 -18.37
N GLY A 156 -11.44 15.16 -17.80
CA GLY A 156 -11.05 16.52 -18.10
C GLY A 156 -9.83 16.97 -17.29
N ARG A 157 -9.16 18.02 -17.76
CA ARG A 157 -8.11 18.73 -17.01
C ARG A 157 -8.69 19.95 -16.31
N ASN A 158 -8.11 20.25 -15.15
CA ASN A 158 -8.23 21.54 -14.47
C ASN A 158 -6.91 22.29 -14.56
#